data_AF-A0A933AH28-F1
#
_entry.id   AF-A0A933AH28-F1
#
_cell.length_a   1.000
_cell.length_b   1.000
_cell.length_c   1.000
_cell.angle_alpha   90.00
_cell.angle_beta   90.00
_cell.angle_gamma   90.00
#
_symmetry.space_group_name_H-M   'P 1'
#
loop_
_entity.id
_entity.type
_entity.pdbx_description
1 polymer ?
#
loop_
_entity_poly.entity_id
_entity_poly.type
_entity_poly.pdbx_seq_one_letter_code
_entity_poly.pdbx_strand_id
1 'polypeptide(L)'
;MNNIFLLVVFSILEAVQVLIITAYIYSFIPIRWSAPVPADLRPERESFLYLIFLFAAFALIGAAAAWMRPQLEQENKRRQWSAFLALESMWVFLELFAFFKWVTYRYPFYNVLPYENGHWVRPFFYGTVILSILSKVFWPEIYRFCRDFYPRWRAFALSAAQRRCAYAAMAAFIFLLLLPNVDDVLALDYAWDQFNHWDDCALTRWLMTLGLDHGQTLRVLFAVMVMVWTLVFIAVERWLGSFWLAVFAVLLGIKVNLFHYGLAPVAWIFPDATILNQGINVMSWRGMDNAPMFDALRVRQFFSFFMGFALPVFYVFTILILISGRFGPGLARKSKIAVMAAAWGLFIYANYISRPMLFYYGAVGVPAVLLVCFWLEYAVGRLWPAHRKLIFFALALLALGALLTNRLFVAYPRAFPLYGQNFSKERQLFKRSFDLSPDAQLIGRLTKAGRPVAVIGSFELALLRQARRPAFFKHAPLMRSAILHAATVGGLRLKKKDELLDVMNQMEQVPPEHIFIENKLLGLPPDFYQGTSGLAILLSFARNHYQPAAQGKYFSAWQRVK
;
A
#
# COMPACT_ATOMS: atom_id res chain seq x y z
N MET A 1 2.71 -14.50 36.42
CA MET A 1 3.98 -14.31 35.66
C MET A 1 5.12 -14.61 36.60
N ASN A 2 6.09 -15.44 36.18
CA ASN A 2 7.25 -15.82 36.99
C ASN A 2 8.16 -14.60 37.20
N ASN A 3 8.69 -14.37 38.40
CA ASN A 3 9.59 -13.25 38.69
C ASN A 3 10.85 -13.29 37.82
N ILE A 4 11.36 -14.49 37.52
CA ILE A 4 12.51 -14.68 36.62
C ILE A 4 12.21 -14.13 35.22
N PHE A 5 11.00 -14.37 34.72
CA PHE A 5 10.60 -13.87 33.40
C PHE A 5 10.59 -12.34 33.34
N LEU A 6 10.11 -11.67 34.40
CA LEU A 6 10.13 -10.20 34.48
C LEU A 6 11.56 -9.64 34.47
N LEU A 7 12.48 -10.28 35.19
CA LEU A 7 13.89 -9.89 35.21
C LEU A 7 14.55 -10.06 33.84
N VAL A 8 14.32 -11.21 33.19
CA VAL A 8 14.87 -11.48 31.84
C VAL A 8 14.33 -10.47 30.82
N VAL A 9 13.02 -10.21 30.82
CA VAL A 9 12.41 -9.24 29.90
C VAL A 9 12.95 -7.84 30.15
N PHE A 10 13.09 -7.42 31.42
CA PHE A 10 13.70 -6.14 31.77
C PHE A 10 15.11 -6.01 31.18
N SER A 11 15.98 -6.98 31.45
CA SER A 11 17.38 -6.93 31.02
C SER A 11 17.53 -6.92 29.50
N ILE A 12 16.68 -7.67 28.78
CA ILE A 12 16.68 -7.67 27.31
C ILE A 12 16.25 -6.30 26.77
N LEU A 13 15.16 -5.72 27.29
CA LEU A 13 14.65 -4.43 26.80
C LEU A 13 15.67 -3.31 26.99
N GLU A 14 16.25 -3.20 28.18
CA GLU A 14 17.27 -2.20 28.49
C GLU A 14 18.56 -2.44 27.67
N ALA A 15 18.96 -3.70 27.46
CA ALA A 15 20.11 -4.02 26.60
C ALA A 15 19.87 -3.64 25.14
N VAL A 16 18.64 -3.80 24.62
CA VAL A 16 18.25 -3.34 23.29
C VAL A 16 18.32 -1.80 23.22
N GLN A 17 17.86 -1.09 24.26
CA GLN A 17 17.98 0.37 24.35
C GLN A 17 19.44 0.84 24.29
N VAL A 18 20.31 0.21 25.09
CA VAL A 18 21.77 0.45 25.06
C VAL A 18 22.31 0.20 23.65
N LEU A 19 21.96 -0.93 23.03
CA LEU A 19 22.37 -1.26 21.66
C LEU A 19 21.95 -0.18 20.65
N ILE A 20 20.71 0.31 20.70
CA ILE A 20 20.20 1.34 19.79
C ILE A 20 20.99 2.64 19.95
N ILE A 21 21.18 3.10 21.19
CA ILE A 21 21.92 4.34 21.50
C ILE A 21 23.39 4.20 21.07
N THR A 22 24.02 3.06 21.35
CA THR A 22 25.40 2.81 20.94
C THR A 22 25.53 2.73 19.42
N ALA A 23 24.66 1.97 18.74
CA ALA A 23 24.62 1.90 17.27
C ALA A 23 24.43 3.27 16.63
N TYR A 24 23.64 4.13 17.28
CA TYR A 24 23.44 5.51 16.90
C TYR A 24 24.72 6.36 17.04
N ILE A 25 25.38 6.35 18.21
CA ILE A 25 26.64 7.07 18.45
C ILE A 25 27.71 6.63 17.43
N TYR A 26 27.85 5.32 17.21
CA TYR A 26 28.79 4.78 16.23
C TYR A 26 28.46 5.15 14.79
N SER A 27 27.25 5.62 14.49
CA SER A 27 26.92 6.13 13.15
C SER A 27 27.59 7.48 12.83
N PHE A 28 28.13 8.17 13.85
CA PHE A 28 28.91 9.43 13.73
C PHE A 28 30.42 9.22 13.81
N ILE A 29 30.89 8.09 14.33
CA ILE A 29 32.31 7.79 14.47
C ILE A 29 32.71 6.89 13.30
N PRO A 30 33.35 7.42 12.24
CA PRO A 30 33.81 6.60 11.13
C PRO A 30 34.94 5.73 11.62
N ILE A 31 34.64 4.49 12.00
CA ILE A 31 35.69 3.55 12.37
C ILE A 31 36.39 3.12 11.07
N ARG A 32 37.64 3.57 10.93
CA ARG A 32 38.52 3.18 9.82
C ARG A 32 39.09 1.80 10.17
N TRP A 33 38.77 0.80 9.36
CA TRP A 33 39.25 -0.57 9.55
C TRP A 33 40.11 -1.02 8.37
N SER A 34 41.13 -1.82 8.68
CA SER A 34 42.26 -2.14 7.80
C SER A 34 42.06 -3.37 6.90
N ALA A 35 40.89 -4.02 6.91
CA ALA A 35 40.65 -5.24 6.14
C ALA A 35 39.79 -4.99 4.87
N PRO A 36 40.07 -5.67 3.75
CA PRO A 36 39.30 -5.55 2.51
C PRO A 36 38.02 -6.38 2.61
N VAL A 37 37.02 -5.84 3.31
CA VAL A 37 35.66 -6.39 3.32
C VAL A 37 34.86 -5.68 2.22
N PRO A 38 33.94 -6.35 1.49
CA PRO A 38 33.01 -5.68 0.58
C PRO A 38 32.41 -4.44 1.27
N ALA A 39 32.49 -3.28 0.62
CA ALA A 39 32.32 -1.96 1.24
C ALA A 39 31.04 -1.77 2.09
N ASP A 40 30.04 -2.63 1.90
CA ASP A 40 28.72 -2.58 2.51
C ASP A 40 28.51 -3.54 3.70
N LEU A 41 29.35 -4.58 3.86
CA LEU A 41 29.27 -5.50 5.00
C LEU A 41 30.43 -5.19 5.95
N ARG A 42 30.11 -4.87 7.21
CA ARG A 42 31.12 -4.61 8.26
C ARG A 42 30.91 -5.59 9.40
N PRO A 43 31.21 -6.89 9.20
CA PRO A 43 30.92 -7.95 10.16
C PRO A 43 31.55 -7.68 11.54
N GLU A 44 32.65 -6.94 11.60
CA GLU A 44 33.31 -6.54 12.85
C GLU A 44 32.50 -5.50 13.65
N ARG A 45 31.86 -4.53 12.97
CA ARG A 45 30.95 -3.57 13.61
C ARG A 45 29.74 -4.28 14.17
N GLU A 46 29.15 -5.18 13.39
CA GLU A 46 27.98 -5.96 13.79
C GLU A 46 28.30 -6.86 14.97
N SER A 47 29.46 -7.54 14.93
CA SER A 47 29.97 -8.37 16.04
C SER A 47 30.21 -7.54 17.30
N PHE A 48 30.80 -6.35 17.17
CA PHE A 48 31.03 -5.45 18.31
C PHE A 48 29.73 -4.94 18.94
N LEU A 49 28.75 -4.53 18.13
CA LEU A 49 27.42 -4.14 18.61
C LEU A 49 26.70 -5.30 19.30
N TYR A 50 26.82 -6.52 18.75
CA TYR A 50 26.30 -7.72 19.38
C TYR A 50 26.96 -8.03 20.73
N LEU A 51 28.28 -7.87 20.84
CA LEU A 51 29.01 -8.00 22.10
C LEU A 51 28.53 -6.99 23.14
N ILE A 52 28.34 -5.71 22.77
CA ILE A 52 27.77 -4.69 23.67
C ILE A 52 26.39 -5.11 24.17
N PHE A 53 25.52 -5.59 23.28
CA PHE A 53 24.19 -6.09 23.66
C PHE A 53 24.30 -7.24 24.68
N LEU A 54 25.16 -8.23 24.44
CA LEU A 54 25.36 -9.34 25.35
C LEU A 54 25.90 -8.88 26.71
N PHE A 55 26.94 -8.05 26.74
CA PHE A 55 27.51 -7.53 27.99
C PHE A 55 26.48 -6.70 28.76
N ALA A 56 25.73 -5.83 28.09
CA ALA A 56 24.65 -5.08 28.72
C ALA A 56 23.58 -6.01 29.30
N ALA A 57 23.12 -7.01 28.55
CA ALA A 57 22.11 -7.96 29.01
C ALA A 57 22.58 -8.75 30.26
N PHE A 58 23.83 -9.23 30.28
CA PHE A 58 24.39 -9.94 31.44
C PHE A 58 24.62 -9.03 32.66
N ALA A 59 25.08 -7.79 32.45
CA ALA A 59 25.22 -6.84 33.55
C ALA A 59 23.84 -6.47 34.14
N LEU A 60 22.87 -6.20 33.28
CA LEU A 60 21.50 -5.83 33.67
C LEU A 60 20.76 -6.98 34.35
N ILE A 61 20.96 -8.24 33.94
CA ILE A 61 20.31 -9.38 34.61
C ILE A 61 20.90 -9.61 36.00
N GLY A 62 22.22 -9.43 36.16
CA GLY A 62 22.88 -9.48 37.47
C GLY A 62 22.37 -8.37 38.40
N ALA A 63 22.34 -7.13 37.91
CA ALA A 63 21.83 -5.99 38.67
C ALA A 63 20.34 -6.12 39.02
N ALA A 64 19.50 -6.54 38.07
CA ALA A 64 18.08 -6.77 38.29
C ALA A 64 17.84 -7.92 39.29
N ALA A 65 18.61 -9.01 39.20
CA ALA A 65 18.52 -10.11 40.15
C ALA A 65 18.90 -9.67 41.58
N ALA A 66 19.89 -8.79 41.74
CA ALA A 66 20.29 -8.27 43.04
C ALA A 66 19.26 -7.27 43.62
N TRP A 67 18.77 -6.32 42.81
CA TRP A 67 18.01 -5.17 43.31
C TRP A 67 16.50 -5.26 43.10
N MET A 68 16.06 -5.87 42.00
CA MET A 68 14.63 -5.95 41.66
C MET A 68 13.99 -7.22 42.23
N ARG A 69 14.72 -8.35 42.30
CA ARG A 69 14.17 -9.62 42.81
C ARG A 69 13.48 -9.48 44.18
N PRO A 70 14.09 -8.84 45.21
CA PRO A 70 13.41 -8.69 46.51
C PRO A 70 12.13 -7.86 46.42
N GLN A 71 12.08 -6.89 45.50
CA GLN A 71 10.89 -6.08 45.28
C GLN A 71 9.78 -6.86 44.55
N LEU A 72 10.14 -7.77 43.64
CA LEU A 72 9.18 -8.59 42.89
C LEU A 72 8.45 -9.61 43.76
N GLU A 73 8.94 -9.90 44.96
CA GLU A 73 8.24 -10.71 45.96
C GLU A 73 7.02 -9.99 46.54
N GLN A 74 7.04 -8.65 46.58
CA GLN A 74 5.91 -7.84 47.01
C GLN A 74 4.94 -7.63 45.83
N GLU A 75 3.68 -8.05 45.98
CA GLU A 75 2.69 -8.00 44.89
C GLU A 75 2.49 -6.57 44.32
N ASN A 76 2.42 -5.56 45.18
CA ASN A 76 2.26 -4.16 44.77
C ASN A 76 3.44 -3.67 43.93
N LYS A 77 4.67 -4.02 44.32
CA LYS A 77 5.89 -3.68 43.59
C LYS A 77 5.99 -4.47 42.28
N ARG A 78 5.59 -5.74 42.27
CA ARG A 78 5.51 -6.55 41.04
C ARG A 78 4.57 -5.93 40.01
N ARG A 79 3.41 -5.40 40.44
CA ARG A 79 2.48 -4.66 39.56
C ARG A 79 3.09 -3.38 39.02
N GLN A 80 3.78 -2.62 39.88
CA GLN A 80 4.55 -1.43 39.46
C GLN A 80 5.60 -1.79 38.40
N TRP A 81 6.44 -2.80 38.64
CA TRP A 81 7.45 -3.25 37.70
C TRP A 81 6.87 -3.77 36.37
N SER A 82 5.71 -4.43 36.41
CA SER A 82 5.04 -4.88 35.19
C SER A 82 4.55 -3.70 34.34
N ALA A 83 4.03 -2.64 34.98
CA ALA A 83 3.61 -1.41 34.29
C ALA A 83 4.83 -0.66 33.73
N PHE A 84 5.93 -0.61 34.49
CA PHE A 84 7.20 -0.02 34.04
C PHE A 84 7.72 -0.72 32.79
N LEU A 85 7.78 -2.06 32.80
CA LEU A 85 8.23 -2.84 31.65
C LEU A 85 7.37 -2.68 30.41
N ALA A 86 6.06 -2.51 30.58
CA ALA A 86 5.17 -2.22 29.45
C ALA A 86 5.48 -0.86 28.83
N LEU A 87 5.76 0.15 29.65
CA LEU A 87 6.18 1.48 29.19
C LEU A 87 7.55 1.42 28.50
N GLU A 88 8.53 0.72 29.08
CA GLU A 88 9.85 0.53 28.47
C GLU A 88 9.80 -0.21 27.15
N SER A 89 8.98 -1.27 27.07
CA SER A 89 8.75 -1.98 25.81
C SER A 89 8.23 -1.03 24.71
N MET A 90 7.36 -0.09 25.07
CA MET A 90 6.85 0.92 24.16
C MET A 90 7.96 1.88 23.70
N TRP A 91 8.82 2.35 24.61
CA TRP A 91 9.94 3.22 24.26
C TRP A 91 10.95 2.52 23.35
N VAL A 92 11.40 1.31 23.72
CA VAL A 92 12.29 0.49 22.89
C VAL A 92 11.71 0.30 21.48
N PHE A 93 10.41 -0.01 21.39
CA PHE A 93 9.74 -0.17 20.10
C PHE A 93 9.75 1.13 19.28
N LEU A 94 9.46 2.27 19.90
CA LEU A 94 9.46 3.58 19.24
C LEU A 94 10.87 3.98 18.76
N GLU A 95 11.89 3.71 19.58
CA GLU A 95 13.28 3.93 19.24
C GLU A 95 13.74 3.02 18.10
N LEU A 96 13.43 1.73 18.14
CA LEU A 96 13.68 0.79 17.05
C LEU A 96 12.98 1.22 15.76
N PHE A 97 11.72 1.65 15.86
CA PHE A 97 10.96 2.15 14.71
C PHE A 97 11.64 3.38 14.10
N ALA A 98 12.02 4.35 14.92
CA ALA A 98 12.70 5.57 14.47
C ALA A 98 14.08 5.25 13.88
N PHE A 99 14.86 4.38 14.54
CA PHE A 99 16.16 3.93 14.06
C PHE A 99 16.05 3.17 12.73
N PHE A 100 15.09 2.24 12.62
CA PHE A 100 14.81 1.54 11.37
C PHE A 100 14.45 2.53 10.26
N LYS A 101 13.55 3.48 10.54
CA LYS A 101 13.18 4.54 9.58
C LYS A 101 14.38 5.37 9.16
N TRP A 102 15.25 5.74 10.10
CA TRP A 102 16.48 6.47 9.83
C TRP A 102 17.36 5.68 8.86
N VAL A 103 17.63 4.41 9.17
CA VAL A 103 18.48 3.55 8.35
C VAL A 103 17.88 3.41 6.95
N THR A 104 16.58 3.14 6.83
CA THR A 104 15.92 3.02 5.52
C THR A 104 16.00 4.30 4.70
N TYR A 105 15.94 5.48 5.32
CA TYR A 105 16.03 6.77 4.62
C TYR A 105 17.48 7.19 4.30
N ARG A 106 18.50 6.52 4.86
CA ARG A 106 19.92 6.84 4.62
C ARG A 106 20.47 6.17 3.36
N TYR A 107 19.90 5.05 2.93
CA TYR A 107 20.43 4.29 1.80
C TYR A 107 19.86 4.80 0.47
N PRO A 108 20.71 5.32 -0.45
CA PRO A 108 20.29 5.83 -1.75
C PRO A 108 19.89 4.75 -2.76
N PHE A 109 19.92 3.47 -2.36
CA PHE A 109 19.59 2.32 -3.23
C PHE A 109 18.18 2.39 -3.85
N TYR A 110 17.33 3.33 -3.40
CA TYR A 110 15.99 3.57 -3.90
C TYR A 110 15.73 5.04 -4.32
N ASN A 111 16.79 5.81 -4.64
CA ASN A 111 16.76 7.22 -5.07
C ASN A 111 16.15 7.47 -6.47
N VAL A 112 15.07 6.79 -6.84
CA VAL A 112 14.30 7.19 -8.04
C VAL A 112 13.50 8.48 -7.77
N LEU A 113 13.33 8.88 -6.50
CA LEU A 113 12.54 10.05 -6.14
C LEU A 113 13.26 10.90 -5.08
N PRO A 114 13.61 12.17 -5.34
CA PRO A 114 14.46 13.04 -4.50
C PRO A 114 13.77 13.64 -3.25
N TYR A 115 12.76 12.98 -2.67
CA TYR A 115 11.83 13.59 -1.70
C TYR A 115 11.68 12.85 -0.36
N GLU A 116 12.62 11.99 0.04
CA GLU A 116 12.63 11.44 1.40
C GLU A 116 13.18 12.46 2.40
N ASN A 117 12.28 13.29 2.93
CA ASN A 117 12.62 14.23 3.96
C ASN A 117 12.69 13.54 5.33
N GLY A 118 13.81 12.85 5.60
CA GLY A 118 14.11 12.20 6.88
C GLY A 118 14.33 13.17 8.05
N HIS A 119 14.11 14.48 7.87
CA HIS A 119 14.35 15.49 8.91
C HIS A 119 13.47 15.29 10.16
N TRP A 120 12.30 14.64 10.05
CA TRP A 120 11.46 14.35 11.23
C TRP A 120 11.98 13.17 12.06
N VAL A 121 12.72 12.23 11.45
CA VAL A 121 13.13 10.98 12.14
C VAL A 121 14.10 11.29 13.27
N ARG A 122 15.04 12.23 13.06
CA ARG A 122 16.01 12.62 14.08
C ARG A 122 15.37 13.24 15.33
N PRO A 123 14.57 14.33 15.23
CA PRO A 123 13.91 14.90 16.40
C PRO A 123 12.94 13.92 17.04
N PHE A 124 12.29 13.05 16.26
CA PHE A 124 11.44 12.00 16.81
C PHE A 124 12.25 10.98 17.64
N PHE A 125 13.36 10.46 17.11
CA PHE A 125 14.26 9.55 17.82
C PHE A 125 14.81 10.19 19.11
N TYR A 126 15.26 11.45 19.05
CA TYR A 126 15.72 12.16 20.24
C TYR A 126 14.62 12.38 21.26
N GLY A 127 13.43 12.77 20.80
CA GLY A 127 12.25 12.89 21.65
C GLY A 127 11.93 11.58 22.37
N THR A 128 11.96 10.44 21.67
CA THR A 128 11.69 9.12 22.27
C THR A 128 12.77 8.73 23.28
N VAL A 129 14.05 8.96 22.99
CA VAL A 129 15.15 8.66 23.93
C VAL A 129 15.06 9.55 25.17
N ILE A 130 14.82 10.86 25.01
CA ILE A 130 14.65 11.78 26.14
C ILE A 130 13.44 11.38 26.99
N LEU A 131 12.29 11.08 26.37
CA LEU A 131 11.10 10.65 27.10
C LEU A 131 11.30 9.30 27.80
N SER A 132 12.04 8.37 27.19
CA SER A 132 12.44 7.11 27.81
C SER A 132 13.25 7.36 29.08
N ILE A 133 14.28 8.20 29.01
CA ILE A 133 15.11 8.58 30.17
C ILE A 133 14.26 9.28 31.25
N LEU A 134 13.46 10.27 30.87
CA LEU A 134 12.59 10.97 31.83
C LEU A 134 11.57 10.02 32.46
N SER A 135 11.10 9.01 31.73
CA SER A 135 10.16 8.04 32.27
C SER A 135 10.75 7.14 33.35
N LYS A 136 12.07 6.88 33.28
CA LYS A 136 12.83 6.19 34.33
C LYS A 136 13.02 7.08 35.56
N VAL A 137 13.39 8.35 35.35
CA VAL A 137 13.64 9.32 36.44
C VAL A 137 12.35 9.64 37.21
N PHE A 138 11.26 9.89 36.50
CA PHE A 138 9.97 10.28 37.07
C PHE A 138 8.97 9.11 37.14
N TRP A 139 9.48 7.87 37.22
CA TRP A 139 8.61 6.69 37.28
C TRP A 139 7.57 6.73 38.41
N PRO A 140 7.90 7.16 39.65
CA PRO A 140 6.91 7.22 40.72
C PRO A 140 5.74 8.17 40.42
N GLU A 141 6.02 9.32 39.81
CA GLU A 141 5.02 10.33 39.40
C GLU A 141 4.18 9.80 38.24
N ILE A 142 4.83 9.24 37.22
CA ILE A 142 4.16 8.65 36.05
C ILE A 142 3.28 7.47 36.48
N TYR A 143 3.77 6.58 37.34
CA TYR A 143 2.99 5.47 37.84
C TYR A 143 1.79 5.94 38.66
N ARG A 144 1.95 6.95 39.53
CA ARG A 144 0.83 7.56 40.26
C ARG A 144 -0.20 8.14 39.30
N PHE A 145 0.24 8.95 38.33
CA PHE A 145 -0.62 9.51 37.31
C PHE A 145 -1.37 8.43 36.53
N CYS A 146 -0.66 7.41 36.03
CA CYS A 146 -1.25 6.29 35.32
C CYS A 146 -2.24 5.53 36.20
N ARG A 147 -1.89 5.24 37.47
CA ARG A 147 -2.75 4.54 38.42
C ARG A 147 -4.05 5.30 38.69
N ASP A 148 -4.02 6.63 38.71
CA ASP A 148 -5.19 7.46 39.03
C ASP A 148 -6.02 7.77 37.77
N PHE A 149 -5.37 7.97 36.62
CA PHE A 149 -6.01 8.20 35.32
C PHE A 149 -6.65 6.93 34.76
N TYR A 150 -5.97 5.80 34.86
CA TYR A 150 -6.36 4.57 34.20
C TYR A 150 -7.72 4.00 34.64
N PRO A 151 -8.11 4.04 35.93
CA PRO A 151 -9.47 3.68 36.35
C PRO A 151 -10.53 4.54 35.67
N ARG A 152 -10.29 5.85 35.55
CA ARG A 152 -11.20 6.79 34.87
C ARG A 152 -11.29 6.46 33.37
N TRP A 153 -10.15 6.22 32.73
CA TRP A 153 -10.10 5.78 31.32
C TRP A 153 -10.78 4.43 31.09
N ARG A 154 -10.63 3.49 32.02
CA ARG A 154 -11.26 2.17 31.96
C ARG A 154 -12.77 2.29 32.13
N ALA A 155 -13.22 3.09 33.08
CA ALA A 155 -14.62 3.37 33.36
C ALA A 155 -15.30 4.18 32.24
N PHE A 156 -14.52 4.93 31.46
CA PHE A 156 -15.04 5.65 30.30
C PHE A 156 -15.67 4.68 29.30
N ALA A 157 -16.98 4.83 29.13
CA ALA A 157 -17.79 4.14 28.14
C ALA A 157 -18.52 5.20 27.32
N LEU A 158 -18.37 5.14 26.00
CA LEU A 158 -19.09 6.03 25.10
C LEU A 158 -20.59 5.71 25.17
N SER A 159 -21.41 6.74 25.41
CA SER A 159 -22.86 6.65 25.25
C SER A 159 -23.22 6.28 23.79
N ALA A 160 -24.45 5.82 23.56
CA ALA A 160 -24.90 5.46 22.20
C ALA A 160 -24.75 6.65 21.22
N ALA A 161 -25.08 7.86 21.67
CA ALA A 161 -24.90 9.09 20.89
C ALA A 161 -23.42 9.39 20.64
N GLN A 162 -22.58 9.35 21.66
CA GLN A 162 -21.13 9.55 21.52
C GLN A 162 -20.49 8.53 20.58
N ARG A 163 -20.96 7.27 20.60
CA ARG A 163 -20.50 6.24 19.67
C ARG A 163 -20.87 6.55 18.22
N ARG A 164 -22.10 7.01 17.97
CA ARG A 164 -22.51 7.47 16.63
C ARG A 164 -21.68 8.66 16.16
N CYS A 165 -21.44 9.64 17.03
CA CYS A 165 -20.56 10.77 16.73
C CYS A 165 -19.13 10.31 16.43
N ALA A 166 -18.59 9.36 17.20
CA ALA A 166 -17.27 8.80 16.96
C ALA A 166 -17.19 8.06 15.61
N TYR A 167 -18.26 7.35 15.20
CA TYR A 167 -18.33 6.72 13.88
C TYR A 167 -18.35 7.75 12.74
N ALA A 168 -19.18 8.79 12.87
CA ALA A 168 -19.23 9.88 11.91
C ALA A 168 -17.89 10.62 11.82
N ALA A 169 -17.26 10.89 12.97
CA ALA A 169 -15.93 11.50 13.04
C ALA A 169 -14.86 10.61 12.39
N MET A 170 -14.90 9.28 12.59
CA MET A 170 -13.97 8.36 11.94
C MET A 170 -14.19 8.30 10.43
N ALA A 171 -15.43 8.29 9.95
CA ALA A 171 -15.74 8.33 8.53
C ALA A 171 -15.27 9.65 7.89
N ALA A 172 -15.53 10.79 8.53
CA ALA A 172 -15.03 12.09 8.11
C ALA A 172 -13.51 12.15 8.13
N PHE A 173 -12.87 11.56 9.14
CA PHE A 173 -11.42 11.45 9.23
C PHE A 173 -10.88 10.64 8.05
N ILE A 174 -11.42 9.44 7.76
CA ILE A 174 -11.02 8.62 6.59
C ILE A 174 -11.19 9.41 5.28
N PHE A 175 -12.32 10.10 5.12
CA PHE A 175 -12.58 10.94 3.95
C PHE A 175 -11.50 12.02 3.79
N LEU A 176 -11.25 12.82 4.83
CA LEU A 176 -10.23 13.88 4.81
C LEU A 176 -8.82 13.32 4.60
N LEU A 177 -8.53 12.17 5.18
CA LEU A 177 -7.25 11.46 5.08
C LEU A 177 -6.95 11.03 3.65
N LEU A 178 -7.99 10.59 2.92
CA LEU A 178 -7.87 9.99 1.60
C LEU A 178 -8.28 10.93 0.46
N LEU A 179 -8.83 12.13 0.70
CA LEU A 179 -9.35 13.01 -0.35
C LEU A 179 -8.27 13.42 -1.37
N PRO A 180 -8.30 12.90 -2.62
CA PRO A 180 -7.30 13.25 -3.62
C PRO A 180 -7.56 14.64 -4.21
N ASN A 181 -6.50 15.35 -4.57
CA ASN A 181 -6.56 16.35 -5.61
C ASN A 181 -6.54 15.63 -6.97
N VAL A 182 -7.70 15.58 -7.63
CA VAL A 182 -7.91 14.83 -8.87
C VAL A 182 -6.92 15.27 -9.95
N ASP A 183 -6.71 16.57 -10.11
CA ASP A 183 -5.84 17.11 -11.17
C ASP A 183 -4.38 16.70 -10.95
N ASP A 184 -3.93 16.71 -9.69
CA ASP A 184 -2.57 16.31 -9.34
C ASP A 184 -2.37 14.79 -9.50
N VAL A 185 -3.38 13.98 -9.16
CA VAL A 185 -3.34 12.52 -9.39
C VAL A 185 -3.21 12.22 -10.88
N LEU A 186 -4.08 12.80 -11.72
CA LEU A 186 -4.05 12.56 -13.17
C LEU A 186 -2.76 13.07 -13.80
N ALA A 187 -2.23 14.20 -13.31
CA ALA A 187 -0.96 14.72 -13.76
C ALA A 187 0.21 13.80 -13.44
N LEU A 188 0.25 13.21 -12.25
CA LEU A 188 1.26 12.24 -11.85
C LEU A 188 1.14 10.94 -12.63
N ASP A 189 -0.08 10.42 -12.79
CA ASP A 189 -0.37 9.22 -13.56
C ASP A 189 0.08 9.38 -15.02
N TYR A 190 -0.14 10.56 -15.60
CA TYR A 190 0.37 10.91 -16.91
C TYR A 190 1.88 11.00 -16.96
N ALA A 191 2.49 11.75 -16.03
CA ALA A 191 3.92 11.99 -16.02
C ALA A 191 4.72 10.68 -15.90
N TRP A 192 4.11 9.66 -15.29
CA TRP A 192 4.77 8.38 -15.00
C TRP A 192 4.35 7.25 -15.94
N ASP A 193 3.53 7.55 -16.95
CA ASP A 193 3.07 6.58 -17.95
C ASP A 193 2.30 5.39 -17.35
N GLN A 194 1.41 5.66 -16.38
CA GLN A 194 0.75 4.61 -15.58
C GLN A 194 -0.77 4.45 -15.85
N PHE A 195 -1.32 5.16 -16.84
CA PHE A 195 -2.74 5.02 -17.21
C PHE A 195 -3.13 3.59 -17.66
N ASN A 196 -2.18 2.78 -18.11
CA ASN A 196 -2.42 1.36 -18.40
C ASN A 196 -2.97 0.58 -17.18
N HIS A 197 -2.68 0.99 -15.95
CA HIS A 197 -3.24 0.37 -14.74
C HIS A 197 -4.74 0.64 -14.56
N TRP A 198 -5.22 1.77 -15.09
CA TRP A 198 -6.65 2.09 -15.16
C TRP A 198 -7.36 1.15 -16.13
N ASP A 199 -6.73 0.86 -17.26
CA ASP A 199 -7.24 -0.08 -18.25
C ASP A 199 -7.26 -1.52 -17.74
N ASP A 200 -6.36 -1.90 -16.83
CA ASP A 200 -6.33 -3.25 -16.26
C ASP A 200 -7.28 -3.44 -15.05
N CYS A 201 -7.79 -2.34 -14.45
CA CYS A 201 -8.77 -2.38 -13.38
C CYS A 201 -10.20 -2.58 -13.91
N ALA A 202 -10.88 -3.65 -13.50
CA ALA A 202 -12.21 -3.99 -14.00
C ALA A 202 -13.27 -2.90 -13.71
N LEU A 203 -13.26 -2.35 -12.49
CA LEU A 203 -14.20 -1.31 -12.08
C LEU A 203 -13.98 0.00 -12.87
N THR A 204 -12.72 0.40 -13.02
CA THR A 204 -12.33 1.58 -13.79
C THR A 204 -12.81 1.50 -15.24
N ARG A 205 -12.58 0.36 -15.90
CA ARG A 205 -13.07 0.11 -17.25
C ARG A 205 -14.58 0.22 -17.36
N TRP A 206 -15.30 -0.43 -16.44
CA TRP A 206 -16.75 -0.39 -16.44
C TRP A 206 -17.26 1.05 -16.34
N LEU A 207 -16.68 1.86 -15.44
CA LEU A 207 -17.02 3.28 -15.32
C LEU A 207 -16.71 4.07 -16.61
N MET A 208 -15.57 3.82 -17.25
CA MET A 208 -15.24 4.46 -18.54
C MET A 208 -16.19 4.07 -19.66
N THR A 209 -16.67 2.82 -19.70
CA THR A 209 -17.69 2.39 -20.66
C THR A 209 -19.06 3.07 -20.45
N LEU A 210 -19.33 3.56 -19.23
CA LEU A 210 -20.48 4.41 -18.93
C LEU A 210 -20.25 5.89 -19.30
N GLY A 211 -19.11 6.22 -19.91
CA GLY A 211 -18.78 7.58 -20.36
C GLY A 211 -18.10 8.46 -19.31
N LEU A 212 -17.75 7.92 -18.14
CA LEU A 212 -17.00 8.66 -17.13
C LEU A 212 -15.55 8.88 -17.60
N ASP A 213 -15.00 10.08 -17.42
CA ASP A 213 -13.56 10.30 -17.65
C ASP A 213 -12.72 9.79 -16.48
N HIS A 214 -11.41 9.82 -16.63
CA HIS A 214 -10.46 9.49 -15.57
C HIS A 214 -10.69 10.29 -14.29
N GLY A 215 -11.03 11.58 -14.38
CA GLY A 215 -11.26 12.42 -13.20
C GLY A 215 -12.54 12.07 -12.43
N GLN A 216 -13.63 11.84 -13.14
CA GLN A 216 -14.89 11.35 -12.57
C GLN A 216 -14.74 9.93 -12.02
N THR A 217 -14.05 9.06 -12.76
CA THR A 217 -13.77 7.68 -12.35
C THR A 217 -12.94 7.67 -11.06
N LEU A 218 -11.92 8.52 -10.94
CA LEU A 218 -11.14 8.68 -9.71
C LEU A 218 -12.01 9.04 -8.52
N ARG A 219 -12.95 9.98 -8.67
CA ARG A 219 -13.86 10.40 -7.59
C ARG A 219 -14.77 9.25 -7.14
N VAL A 220 -15.27 8.45 -8.08
CA VAL A 220 -16.06 7.25 -7.76
C VAL A 220 -15.21 6.23 -7.02
N LEU A 221 -14.00 5.92 -7.51
CA LEU A 221 -13.09 4.98 -6.85
C LEU A 221 -12.74 5.45 -5.43
N PHE A 222 -12.49 6.74 -5.25
CA PHE A 222 -12.29 7.37 -3.94
C PHE A 222 -13.49 7.17 -3.01
N ALA A 223 -14.71 7.48 -3.49
CA ALA A 223 -15.92 7.30 -2.70
C ALA A 223 -16.12 5.82 -2.27
N VAL A 224 -15.89 4.88 -3.19
CA VAL A 224 -15.95 3.44 -2.90
C VAL A 224 -14.91 3.06 -1.85
N MET A 225 -13.69 3.58 -1.93
CA MET A 225 -12.63 3.30 -0.95
C MET A 225 -12.95 3.84 0.45
N VAL A 226 -13.48 5.06 0.56
CA VAL A 226 -13.95 5.63 1.83
C VAL A 226 -15.07 4.78 2.41
N MET A 227 -16.00 4.31 1.58
CA MET A 227 -17.07 3.41 2.01
C MET A 227 -16.50 2.08 2.50
N VAL A 228 -15.59 1.45 1.77
CA VAL A 228 -14.95 0.18 2.15
C VAL A 228 -14.27 0.29 3.51
N TRP A 229 -13.42 1.30 3.74
CA TRP A 229 -12.73 1.46 5.02
C TRP A 229 -13.68 1.80 6.18
N THR A 230 -14.76 2.54 5.90
CA THR A 230 -15.81 2.82 6.88
C THR A 230 -16.57 1.54 7.25
N LEU A 231 -16.88 0.68 6.28
CA LEU A 231 -17.53 -0.60 6.51
C LEU A 231 -16.60 -1.57 7.26
N VAL A 232 -15.30 -1.60 6.94
CA VAL A 232 -14.28 -2.37 7.68
C VAL A 232 -14.22 -1.90 9.13
N PHE A 233 -14.21 -0.59 9.38
CA PHE A 233 -14.25 -0.04 10.73
C PHE A 233 -15.44 -0.56 11.53
N ILE A 234 -16.66 -0.42 10.98
CA ILE A 234 -17.90 -0.87 11.62
C ILE A 234 -17.89 -2.39 11.83
N ALA A 235 -17.43 -3.15 10.84
CA ALA A 235 -17.36 -4.61 10.91
C ALA A 235 -16.40 -5.07 12.00
N VAL A 236 -15.19 -4.50 12.09
CA VAL A 236 -14.19 -4.84 13.11
C VAL A 236 -14.67 -4.45 14.50
N GLU A 237 -15.29 -3.28 14.66
CA GLU A 237 -15.82 -2.86 15.97
C GLU A 237 -16.92 -3.81 16.44
N ARG A 238 -17.86 -4.19 15.56
CA ARG A 238 -18.93 -5.15 15.89
C ARG A 238 -18.42 -6.56 16.12
N TRP A 239 -17.40 -6.97 15.37
CA TRP A 239 -16.80 -8.31 15.47
C TRP A 239 -15.98 -8.48 16.76
N LEU A 240 -15.07 -7.54 17.04
CA LEU A 240 -14.12 -7.65 18.14
C LEU A 240 -14.61 -6.94 19.42
N GLY A 241 -15.61 -6.07 19.32
CA GLY A 241 -16.19 -5.32 20.44
C GLY A 241 -15.26 -4.24 20.98
N SER A 242 -14.41 -3.67 20.13
CA SER A 242 -13.39 -2.70 20.52
C SER A 242 -13.24 -1.58 19.49
N PHE A 243 -13.61 -0.36 19.89
CA PHE A 243 -13.47 0.85 19.07
C PHE A 243 -12.00 1.10 18.66
N TRP A 244 -11.09 1.14 19.62
CA TRP A 244 -9.68 1.46 19.33
C TRP A 244 -8.98 0.42 18.47
N LEU A 245 -9.37 -0.85 18.61
CA LEU A 245 -8.85 -1.91 17.75
C LEU A 245 -9.38 -1.79 16.32
N ALA A 246 -10.62 -1.33 16.14
CA ALA A 246 -11.16 -1.01 14.82
C ALA A 246 -10.46 0.21 14.18
N VAL A 247 -10.15 1.25 14.96
CA VAL A 247 -9.34 2.39 14.49
C VAL A 247 -7.95 1.90 14.06
N PHE A 248 -7.29 1.07 14.85
CA PHE A 248 -6.02 0.44 14.51
C PHE A 248 -6.10 -0.35 13.20
N ALA A 249 -7.12 -1.20 13.05
CA ALA A 249 -7.33 -2.02 11.86
C ALA A 249 -7.44 -1.17 10.59
N VAL A 250 -8.19 -0.07 10.65
CA VAL A 250 -8.38 0.84 9.50
C VAL A 250 -7.09 1.58 9.17
N LEU A 251 -6.42 2.18 10.16
CA LEU A 251 -5.19 2.94 9.93
C LEU A 251 -4.08 2.06 9.36
N LEU A 252 -3.87 0.88 9.97
CA LEU A 252 -2.90 -0.08 9.48
C LEU A 252 -3.31 -0.66 8.13
N GLY A 253 -4.59 -0.95 7.93
CA GLY A 253 -5.14 -1.42 6.67
C GLY A 253 -4.94 -0.42 5.54
N ILE A 254 -5.26 0.86 5.75
CA ILE A 254 -5.01 1.96 4.81
C ILE A 254 -3.52 2.05 4.50
N LYS A 255 -2.67 2.02 5.52
CA LYS A 255 -1.21 2.07 5.33
C LYS A 255 -0.72 0.90 4.48
N VAL A 256 -1.13 -0.33 4.79
CA VAL A 256 -0.70 -1.54 4.09
C VAL A 256 -1.31 -1.62 2.70
N ASN A 257 -2.55 -1.17 2.50
CA ASN A 257 -3.22 -1.28 1.21
C ASN A 257 -2.85 -0.16 0.23
N LEU A 258 -2.84 1.09 0.70
CA LEU A 258 -2.72 2.28 -0.16
C LEU A 258 -1.34 2.91 -0.12
N PHE A 259 -0.60 2.75 0.99
CA PHE A 259 0.66 3.46 1.22
C PHE A 259 1.81 2.50 1.52
N HIS A 260 1.82 1.31 0.92
CA HIS A 260 2.92 0.37 1.06
C HIS A 260 4.00 0.60 0.01
N TYR A 261 5.20 0.09 0.28
CA TYR A 261 6.36 0.29 -0.57
C TYR A 261 6.10 -0.27 -1.96
N GLY A 262 6.15 0.62 -2.96
CA GLY A 262 5.92 0.32 -4.36
C GLY A 262 4.72 1.04 -4.99
N LEU A 263 3.62 1.27 -4.26
CA LEU A 263 2.47 2.04 -4.78
C LEU A 263 2.74 3.55 -4.93
N ALA A 264 4.01 3.93 -5.01
CA ALA A 264 4.44 5.31 -4.94
C ALA A 264 4.00 6.08 -6.18
N PRO A 265 3.61 7.37 -6.06
CA PRO A 265 3.25 8.14 -4.87
C PRO A 265 1.73 8.17 -4.67
N VAL A 266 0.97 7.41 -5.45
CA VAL A 266 -0.49 7.45 -5.38
C VAL A 266 -1.06 6.05 -5.53
N ALA A 267 -1.79 5.58 -4.52
CA ALA A 267 -2.57 4.35 -4.63
C ALA A 267 -3.53 4.33 -5.84
N TRP A 268 -3.92 5.53 -6.30
CA TRP A 268 -4.76 5.74 -7.47
C TRP A 268 -4.05 5.64 -8.82
N ILE A 269 -2.72 5.64 -8.85
CA ILE A 269 -1.96 5.31 -10.05
C ILE A 269 -2.11 3.81 -10.36
N PHE A 270 -2.23 2.98 -9.32
CA PHE A 270 -2.38 1.52 -9.43
C PHE A 270 -3.74 1.07 -8.86
N PRO A 271 -4.88 1.50 -9.42
CA PRO A 271 -6.19 1.12 -8.88
C PRO A 271 -6.38 -0.41 -8.89
N ASP A 272 -5.72 -1.09 -9.82
CA ASP A 272 -5.71 -2.54 -9.97
C ASP A 272 -4.96 -3.28 -8.83
N ALA A 273 -4.06 -2.59 -8.14
CA ALA A 273 -3.30 -3.09 -7.00
C ALA A 273 -4.01 -2.90 -5.65
N THR A 274 -5.12 -2.15 -5.64
CA THR A 274 -5.95 -1.96 -4.45
C THR A 274 -6.85 -3.15 -4.18
N ILE A 275 -7.48 -3.16 -2.99
CA ILE A 275 -8.43 -4.22 -2.62
C ILE A 275 -9.66 -4.26 -3.54
N LEU A 276 -9.99 -3.16 -4.23
CA LEU A 276 -11.16 -3.06 -5.10
C LEU A 276 -11.08 -4.02 -6.29
N ASN A 277 -9.90 -4.15 -6.90
CA ASN A 277 -9.72 -4.99 -8.07
C ASN A 277 -9.44 -6.45 -7.68
N GLN A 278 -8.67 -6.67 -6.61
CA GLN A 278 -8.33 -8.02 -6.16
C GLN A 278 -9.53 -8.78 -5.61
N GLY A 279 -10.51 -8.09 -5.01
CA GLY A 279 -11.76 -8.72 -4.58
C GLY A 279 -12.67 -9.16 -5.72
N ILE A 280 -12.54 -8.56 -6.91
CA ILE A 280 -13.38 -8.86 -8.09
C ILE A 280 -12.72 -9.92 -8.98
N ASN A 281 -11.40 -9.86 -9.18
CA ASN A 281 -10.66 -10.77 -10.07
C ASN A 281 -10.40 -12.16 -9.49
N VAL A 282 -10.96 -12.45 -8.32
CA VAL A 282 -10.98 -13.74 -7.63
C VAL A 282 -11.27 -14.91 -8.60
N MET A 283 -12.14 -14.75 -9.60
CA MET A 283 -12.55 -15.88 -10.44
C MET A 283 -11.58 -16.32 -11.54
N SER A 284 -10.46 -15.61 -11.79
CA SER A 284 -9.52 -16.02 -12.84
C SER A 284 -8.36 -16.85 -12.28
N TRP A 285 -8.49 -18.17 -12.26
CA TRP A 285 -7.45 -19.15 -11.86
C TRP A 285 -6.22 -19.22 -12.80
N ARG A 286 -5.91 -18.12 -13.52
CA ARG A 286 -4.84 -18.07 -14.52
C ARG A 286 -3.55 -17.58 -13.86
N GLY A 287 -2.70 -18.49 -13.37
CA GLY A 287 -1.33 -18.14 -12.99
C GLY A 287 -0.62 -19.05 -11.98
N MET A 288 -1.03 -20.31 -11.84
CA MET A 288 -0.27 -21.28 -11.02
C MET A 288 1.07 -21.70 -11.65
N ASP A 289 1.28 -21.44 -12.94
CA ASP A 289 2.47 -21.90 -13.68
C ASP A 289 3.67 -20.95 -13.58
N ASN A 290 3.46 -19.73 -13.07
CA ASN A 290 4.54 -18.80 -12.82
C ASN A 290 4.92 -18.93 -11.34
N ALA A 291 6.21 -19.12 -11.02
CA ALA A 291 6.79 -18.92 -9.68
C ALA A 291 7.58 -17.58 -9.50
N PRO A 292 6.96 -16.41 -9.74
CA PRO A 292 7.60 -15.09 -9.80
C PRO A 292 7.97 -14.49 -8.44
N MET A 293 7.79 -15.24 -7.33
CA MET A 293 8.33 -14.82 -6.03
C MET A 293 9.85 -14.66 -6.05
N PHE A 294 10.57 -15.41 -6.89
CA PHE A 294 12.02 -15.25 -7.04
C PHE A 294 12.42 -13.97 -7.77
N ASP A 295 11.52 -13.33 -8.53
CA ASP A 295 11.83 -12.04 -9.18
C ASP A 295 12.04 -10.94 -8.14
N ALA A 296 11.32 -10.99 -7.02
CA ALA A 296 11.57 -10.08 -5.89
C ALA A 296 13.00 -10.24 -5.34
N LEU A 297 13.56 -11.46 -5.30
CA LEU A 297 14.97 -11.65 -4.92
C LEU A 297 15.94 -11.11 -5.97
N ARG A 298 15.63 -11.24 -7.27
CA ARG A 298 16.45 -10.67 -8.35
C ARG A 298 16.58 -9.16 -8.23
N VAL A 299 15.48 -8.48 -7.85
CA VAL A 299 15.48 -7.02 -7.60
C VAL A 299 15.78 -6.64 -6.14
N ARG A 300 16.28 -7.58 -5.31
CA ARG A 300 16.67 -7.38 -3.91
C ARG A 300 15.54 -6.84 -3.00
N GLN A 301 14.29 -7.15 -3.33
CA GLN A 301 13.08 -6.79 -2.57
C GLN A 301 12.75 -7.87 -1.52
N PHE A 302 13.64 -8.01 -0.53
CA PHE A 302 13.54 -9.06 0.50
C PHE A 302 12.25 -9.02 1.32
N PHE A 303 11.71 -7.83 1.59
CA PHE A 303 10.46 -7.71 2.37
C PHE A 303 9.27 -8.32 1.63
N SER A 304 9.12 -8.02 0.33
CA SER A 304 8.02 -8.54 -0.49
C SER A 304 8.12 -10.06 -0.66
N PHE A 305 9.35 -10.56 -0.84
CA PHE A 305 9.63 -11.98 -0.84
C PHE A 305 9.21 -12.64 0.48
N PHE A 306 9.64 -12.08 1.62
CA PHE A 306 9.28 -12.59 2.94
C PHE A 306 7.77 -12.57 3.18
N MET A 307 7.10 -11.46 2.86
CA MET A 307 5.64 -11.34 2.96
C MET A 307 4.93 -12.35 2.07
N GLY A 308 5.48 -12.63 0.88
CA GLY A 308 5.00 -13.67 -0.02
C GLY A 308 4.96 -15.05 0.64
N PHE A 309 5.88 -15.40 1.54
CA PHE A 309 5.84 -16.67 2.29
C PHE A 309 5.09 -16.58 3.61
N ALA A 310 5.30 -15.50 4.37
CA ALA A 310 4.78 -15.37 5.72
C ALA A 310 3.24 -15.26 5.75
N LEU A 311 2.65 -14.57 4.77
CA LEU A 311 1.19 -14.37 4.70
C LEU A 311 0.38 -15.67 4.52
N PRO A 312 0.63 -16.51 3.50
CA PRO A 312 -0.13 -17.77 3.35
C PRO A 312 0.07 -18.70 4.55
N VAL A 313 1.28 -18.77 5.09
CA VAL A 313 1.59 -19.51 6.32
C VAL A 313 0.71 -19.00 7.46
N PHE A 314 0.70 -17.68 7.70
CA PHE A 314 -0.14 -17.06 8.75
C PHE A 314 -1.63 -17.36 8.57
N TYR A 315 -2.14 -17.38 7.34
CA TYR A 315 -3.53 -17.72 7.05
C TYR A 315 -3.85 -19.19 7.32
N VAL A 316 -3.03 -20.12 6.82
CA VAL A 316 -3.21 -21.57 7.05
C VAL A 316 -3.13 -21.89 8.54
N PHE A 317 -2.12 -21.37 9.24
CA PHE A 317 -2.00 -21.56 10.69
C PHE A 317 -3.22 -21.03 11.44
N THR A 318 -3.74 -19.86 11.05
CA THR A 318 -4.96 -19.31 11.67
C THR A 318 -6.15 -20.25 11.46
N ILE A 319 -6.35 -20.77 10.23
CA ILE A 319 -7.43 -21.72 9.93
C ILE A 319 -7.29 -22.99 10.76
N LEU A 320 -6.11 -23.63 10.75
CA LEU A 320 -5.85 -24.88 11.46
C LEU A 320 -6.07 -24.73 12.98
N ILE A 321 -5.53 -23.67 13.58
CA ILE A 321 -5.70 -23.41 15.01
C ILE A 321 -7.18 -23.21 15.33
N LEU A 322 -7.91 -22.40 14.57
CA LEU A 322 -9.32 -22.08 14.85
C LEU A 322 -10.27 -23.25 14.60
N ILE A 323 -10.01 -24.10 13.60
CA ILE A 323 -10.80 -25.30 13.32
C ILE A 323 -10.54 -26.39 14.38
N SER A 324 -9.33 -26.48 14.94
CA SER A 324 -8.99 -27.48 15.97
C SER A 324 -9.80 -27.36 17.28
N GLY A 325 -10.64 -26.33 17.43
CA GLY A 325 -11.81 -26.38 18.30
C GLY A 325 -11.57 -26.19 19.80
N ARG A 326 -10.36 -25.84 20.25
CA ARG A 326 -10.05 -25.70 21.69
C ARG A 326 -10.48 -24.37 22.32
N PHE A 327 -11.53 -23.74 21.80
CA PHE A 327 -11.96 -22.41 22.24
C PHE A 327 -13.34 -22.42 22.87
N GLY A 328 -13.53 -21.62 23.93
CA GLY A 328 -14.82 -21.48 24.60
C GLY A 328 -15.92 -20.91 23.68
N PRO A 329 -17.21 -21.09 24.04
CA PRO A 329 -18.35 -20.78 23.17
C PRO A 329 -18.42 -19.33 22.70
N GLY A 330 -18.00 -18.37 23.54
CA GLY A 330 -17.94 -16.96 23.15
C GLY A 330 -16.93 -16.65 22.04
N LEU A 331 -15.86 -17.44 21.92
CA LEU A 331 -14.87 -17.27 20.86
C LEU A 331 -15.32 -17.94 19.55
N ALA A 332 -16.12 -19.00 19.61
CA ALA A 332 -16.54 -19.76 18.43
C ALA A 332 -17.14 -18.87 17.31
N ARG A 333 -18.00 -17.90 17.66
CA ARG A 333 -18.55 -16.95 16.67
C ARG A 333 -17.47 -16.04 16.09
N LYS A 334 -16.58 -15.49 16.92
CA LYS A 334 -15.48 -14.62 16.46
C LYS A 334 -14.50 -15.41 15.58
N SER A 335 -14.24 -16.67 15.91
CA SER A 335 -13.38 -17.58 15.15
C SER A 335 -13.92 -17.85 13.74
N LYS A 336 -15.24 -17.98 13.55
CA LYS A 336 -15.82 -18.16 12.20
C LYS A 336 -15.46 -17.01 11.26
N ILE A 337 -15.58 -15.77 11.72
CA ILE A 337 -15.23 -14.58 10.93
C ILE A 337 -13.71 -14.53 10.67
N ALA A 338 -12.87 -14.90 11.64
CA ALA A 338 -11.42 -15.02 11.42
C ALA A 338 -11.09 -16.07 10.37
N VAL A 339 -11.72 -17.26 10.40
CA VAL A 339 -11.53 -18.30 9.38
C VAL A 339 -11.95 -17.78 7.99
N MET A 340 -13.07 -17.07 7.89
CA MET A 340 -13.50 -16.44 6.63
C MET A 340 -12.49 -15.41 6.13
N ALA A 341 -11.96 -14.56 7.02
CA ALA A 341 -10.93 -13.58 6.67
C ALA A 341 -9.63 -14.26 6.20
N ALA A 342 -9.20 -15.34 6.86
CA ALA A 342 -8.02 -16.11 6.45
C ALA A 342 -8.21 -16.81 5.10
N ALA A 343 -9.38 -17.43 4.86
CA ALA A 343 -9.71 -18.03 3.58
C ALA A 343 -9.76 -16.99 2.45
N TRP A 344 -10.33 -15.81 2.73
CA TRP A 344 -10.31 -14.67 1.80
C TRP A 344 -8.88 -14.18 1.53
N GLY A 345 -8.02 -14.16 2.55
CA GLY A 345 -6.59 -13.86 2.40
C GLY A 345 -5.86 -14.84 1.48
N LEU A 346 -6.08 -16.15 1.64
CA LEU A 346 -5.55 -17.18 0.75
C LEU A 346 -6.09 -17.02 -0.68
N PHE A 347 -7.35 -16.64 -0.81
CA PHE A 347 -7.94 -16.37 -2.11
C PHE A 347 -7.21 -15.24 -2.83
N ILE A 348 -7.10 -14.06 -2.19
CA ILE A 348 -6.42 -12.90 -2.79
C ILE A 348 -4.94 -13.22 -3.05
N TYR A 349 -4.32 -14.03 -2.18
CA TYR A 349 -2.94 -14.47 -2.37
C TYR A 349 -2.74 -15.31 -3.63
N ALA A 350 -3.72 -16.12 -4.05
CA ALA A 350 -3.64 -16.84 -5.33
C ALA A 350 -3.52 -15.88 -6.52
N ASN A 351 -4.24 -14.74 -6.49
CA ASN A 351 -4.09 -13.68 -7.49
C ASN A 351 -2.70 -13.03 -7.40
N TYR A 352 -2.16 -12.82 -6.20
CA TYR A 352 -0.80 -12.32 -6.03
C TYR A 352 0.25 -13.25 -6.65
N ILE A 353 0.15 -14.57 -6.47
CA ILE A 353 1.08 -15.52 -7.12
C ILE A 353 1.00 -15.42 -8.64
N SER A 354 -0.20 -15.23 -9.21
CA SER A 354 -0.36 -15.09 -10.66
C SER A 354 0.34 -13.85 -11.25
N ARG A 355 0.56 -12.82 -10.41
CA ARG A 355 1.14 -11.52 -10.78
C ARG A 355 1.85 -10.90 -9.57
N PRO A 356 3.03 -11.34 -9.13
CA PRO A 356 3.67 -10.80 -7.94
C PRO A 356 4.47 -9.56 -8.32
N MET A 357 3.75 -8.56 -8.80
CA MET A 357 4.29 -7.23 -8.78
C MET A 357 4.35 -6.77 -7.33
N LEU A 358 5.37 -5.99 -7.02
CA LEU A 358 5.59 -5.38 -5.71
C LEU A 358 4.32 -4.72 -5.14
N PHE A 359 3.42 -4.25 -6.00
CA PHE A 359 2.27 -3.43 -5.60
C PHE A 359 1.05 -4.25 -5.14
N TYR A 360 0.99 -5.56 -5.45
CA TYR A 360 -0.21 -6.35 -5.15
C TYR A 360 -0.25 -6.93 -3.73
N TYR A 361 0.89 -7.00 -3.02
CA TYR A 361 0.88 -7.57 -1.65
C TYR A 361 0.07 -6.72 -0.67
N GLY A 362 -0.10 -5.42 -0.92
CA GLY A 362 -0.91 -4.57 -0.04
C GLY A 362 -2.36 -4.97 0.05
N ALA A 363 -2.96 -5.46 -1.04
CA ALA A 363 -4.30 -6.04 -1.02
C ALA A 363 -4.34 -7.36 -0.24
N VAL A 364 -3.34 -8.21 -0.43
CA VAL A 364 -3.18 -9.46 0.35
C VAL A 364 -3.01 -9.16 1.83
N GLY A 365 -2.35 -8.06 2.21
CA GLY A 365 -2.09 -7.70 3.59
C GLY A 365 -3.32 -7.28 4.40
N VAL A 366 -4.42 -6.86 3.76
CA VAL A 366 -5.63 -6.40 4.47
C VAL A 366 -6.26 -7.51 5.32
N PRO A 367 -6.53 -8.72 4.79
CA PRO A 367 -6.91 -9.88 5.60
C PRO A 367 -5.97 -10.16 6.77
N ALA A 368 -4.64 -10.07 6.57
CA ALA A 368 -3.68 -10.24 7.66
C ALA A 368 -3.85 -9.20 8.77
N VAL A 369 -4.11 -7.93 8.43
CA VAL A 369 -4.39 -6.89 9.44
C VAL A 369 -5.62 -7.25 10.28
N LEU A 370 -6.68 -7.78 9.66
CA LEU A 370 -7.89 -8.23 10.37
C LEU A 370 -7.59 -9.39 11.32
N LEU A 371 -6.79 -10.36 10.88
CA LEU A 371 -6.37 -11.50 11.70
C LEU A 371 -5.43 -11.10 12.84
N VAL A 372 -4.52 -10.16 12.59
CA VAL A 372 -3.67 -9.56 13.63
C VAL A 372 -4.55 -8.91 14.69
N CYS A 373 -5.61 -8.19 14.30
CA CYS A 373 -6.55 -7.63 15.26
C CYS A 373 -7.27 -8.71 16.07
N PHE A 374 -7.73 -9.79 15.44
CA PHE A 374 -8.32 -10.94 16.14
C PHE A 374 -7.35 -11.58 17.14
N TRP A 375 -6.10 -11.81 16.75
CA TRP A 375 -5.10 -12.41 17.63
C TRP A 375 -4.67 -11.47 18.76
N LEU A 376 -4.55 -10.17 18.49
CA LEU A 376 -4.32 -9.15 19.52
C LEU A 376 -5.47 -9.09 20.52
N GLU A 377 -6.71 -9.14 20.03
CA GLU A 377 -7.91 -9.21 20.86
C GLU A 377 -7.87 -10.41 21.81
N TYR A 378 -7.54 -11.59 21.27
CA TYR A 378 -7.44 -12.82 22.03
C TYR A 378 -6.28 -12.79 23.05
N ALA A 379 -5.09 -12.40 22.62
CA ALA A 379 -3.89 -12.38 23.46
C ALA A 379 -4.01 -11.34 24.59
N VAL A 380 -4.37 -10.09 24.25
CA VAL A 380 -4.52 -9.01 25.23
C VAL A 380 -5.71 -9.28 26.16
N GLY A 381 -6.80 -9.85 25.63
CA GLY A 381 -7.96 -10.23 26.45
C GLY A 381 -7.63 -11.26 27.53
N ARG A 382 -6.68 -12.17 27.27
CA ARG A 382 -6.22 -13.17 28.26
C ARG A 382 -5.16 -12.64 29.22
N LEU A 383 -4.19 -11.89 28.69
CA LEU A 383 -3.02 -11.50 29.46
C LEU A 383 -3.27 -10.24 30.30
N TRP A 384 -3.99 -9.27 29.74
CA TRP A 384 -4.17 -7.94 30.33
C TRP A 384 -5.59 -7.38 30.11
N PRO A 385 -6.65 -8.06 30.59
CA PRO A 385 -8.04 -7.64 30.36
C PRO A 385 -8.33 -6.23 30.85
N ALA A 386 -7.67 -5.81 31.94
CA ALA A 386 -7.78 -4.45 32.43
C ALA A 386 -7.22 -3.45 31.39
N HIS A 387 -6.04 -3.73 30.83
CA HIS A 387 -5.24 -2.75 30.05
C HIS A 387 -5.60 -2.72 28.57
N ARG A 388 -6.51 -3.60 28.15
CA ARG A 388 -6.94 -3.80 26.77
C ARG A 388 -7.26 -2.50 26.02
N LYS A 389 -8.07 -1.61 26.60
CA LYS A 389 -8.43 -0.31 25.97
C LYS A 389 -7.20 0.58 25.72
N LEU A 390 -6.28 0.65 26.68
CA LEU A 390 -5.08 1.47 26.58
C LEU A 390 -4.11 0.93 25.54
N ILE A 391 -3.89 -0.39 25.53
CA ILE A 391 -3.01 -1.05 24.56
C ILE A 391 -3.52 -0.81 23.14
N PHE A 392 -4.82 -0.99 22.89
CA PHE A 392 -5.38 -0.76 21.55
C PHE A 392 -5.38 0.70 21.14
N PHE A 393 -5.57 1.63 22.08
CA PHE A 393 -5.42 3.05 21.81
C PHE A 393 -3.97 3.38 21.41
N ALA A 394 -2.99 2.88 22.15
CA ALA A 394 -1.58 3.06 21.81
C ALA A 394 -1.25 2.47 20.43
N LEU A 395 -1.75 1.27 20.11
CA LEU A 395 -1.60 0.67 18.78
C LEU A 395 -2.22 1.53 17.68
N ALA A 396 -3.41 2.09 17.90
CA ALA A 396 -4.05 3.00 16.95
C ALA A 396 -3.22 4.28 16.73
N LEU A 397 -2.67 4.87 17.80
CA LEU A 397 -1.73 6.00 17.68
C LEU A 397 -0.46 5.63 16.93
N LEU A 398 0.11 4.45 17.18
CA LEU A 398 1.28 3.95 16.46
C LEU A 398 0.97 3.72 14.98
N ALA A 399 -0.19 3.17 14.64
CA ALA A 399 -0.62 3.01 13.25
C ALA A 399 -0.83 4.37 12.56
N LEU A 400 -1.43 5.34 13.26
CA LEU A 400 -1.57 6.70 12.77
C LEU A 400 -0.20 7.33 12.54
N GLY A 401 0.69 7.30 13.54
CA GLY A 401 2.06 7.80 13.43
C GLY A 401 2.80 7.14 12.27
N ALA A 402 2.71 5.82 12.13
CA ALA A 402 3.34 5.07 11.03
C ALA A 402 2.75 5.41 9.64
N LEU A 403 1.50 5.88 9.58
CA LEU A 403 0.87 6.38 8.36
C LEU A 403 1.30 7.82 8.08
N LEU A 404 1.20 8.73 9.06
CA LEU A 404 1.59 10.14 8.95
C LEU A 404 3.07 10.31 8.58
N THR A 405 3.92 9.38 9.04
CA THR A 405 5.36 9.36 8.76
C THR A 405 5.72 8.58 7.49
N ASN A 406 4.73 7.99 6.82
CA ASN A 406 4.94 7.27 5.58
C ASN A 406 5.11 8.27 4.43
N ARG A 407 6.24 8.16 3.71
CA ARG A 407 6.55 9.01 2.55
C ARG A 407 5.42 9.04 1.52
N LEU A 408 4.83 7.89 1.18
CA LEU A 408 3.80 7.82 0.14
C LEU A 408 2.53 8.53 0.58
N PHE A 409 2.23 8.47 1.87
CA PHE A 409 1.14 9.21 2.45
C PHE A 409 1.44 10.71 2.47
N VAL A 410 2.63 11.11 2.92
CA VAL A 410 3.10 12.50 2.92
C VAL A 410 3.08 13.10 1.52
N ALA A 411 3.49 12.31 0.53
CA ALA A 411 3.57 12.68 -0.87
C ALA A 411 2.28 12.47 -1.67
N TYR A 412 1.22 12.07 -0.98
CA TYR A 412 -0.06 11.84 -1.59
C TYR A 412 -0.64 13.18 -2.05
N PRO A 413 -1.04 13.33 -3.34
CA PRO A 413 -1.65 14.54 -3.86
C PRO A 413 -3.02 14.76 -3.23
N ARG A 414 -3.05 15.42 -2.07
CA ARG A 414 -4.27 15.72 -1.32
C ARG A 414 -4.87 17.03 -1.78
N ALA A 415 -6.18 17.13 -1.59
CA ALA A 415 -6.85 18.43 -1.64
C ALA A 415 -6.26 19.43 -0.62
N PHE A 416 -5.75 18.93 0.52
CA PHE A 416 -5.08 19.72 1.56
C PHE A 416 -3.61 19.28 1.71
N PRO A 417 -2.67 19.97 1.03
CA PRO A 417 -1.26 19.58 1.06
C PRO A 417 -0.65 19.89 2.43
N LEU A 418 -0.39 18.84 3.23
CA LEU A 418 0.28 18.99 4.53
C LEU A 418 1.75 19.41 4.41
N TYR A 419 2.39 19.14 3.26
CA TYR A 419 3.83 19.30 3.05
C TYR A 419 4.18 20.19 1.84
N GLY A 420 3.21 20.98 1.36
CA GLY A 420 3.46 21.99 0.31
C GLY A 420 3.93 21.43 -1.05
N GLN A 421 3.55 20.21 -1.39
CA GLN A 421 3.92 19.62 -2.68
C GLN A 421 3.34 20.39 -3.85
N ASN A 422 4.14 20.59 -4.89
CA ASN A 422 3.77 21.36 -6.06
C ASN A 422 3.87 20.50 -7.32
N PHE A 423 2.72 20.12 -7.87
CA PHE A 423 2.58 19.35 -9.11
C PHE A 423 2.27 20.23 -10.33
N SER A 424 2.67 21.51 -10.30
CA SER A 424 2.37 22.46 -11.38
C SER A 424 3.00 22.07 -12.71
N LYS A 425 4.23 21.53 -12.71
CA LYS A 425 4.93 21.11 -13.94
C LYS A 425 4.22 19.92 -14.59
N GLU A 426 3.89 18.92 -13.78
CA GLU A 426 3.16 17.71 -14.20
C GLU A 426 1.77 18.09 -14.72
N ARG A 427 1.05 19.01 -14.04
CA ARG A 427 -0.24 19.51 -14.52
C ARG A 427 -0.13 20.25 -15.84
N GLN A 428 0.89 21.08 -16.03
CA GLN A 428 1.12 21.75 -17.30
C GLN A 428 1.46 20.75 -18.42
N LEU A 429 2.30 19.75 -18.12
CA LEU A 429 2.62 18.68 -19.05
C LEU A 429 1.36 17.90 -19.44
N PHE A 430 0.55 17.49 -18.46
CA PHE A 430 -0.71 16.79 -18.68
C PHE A 430 -1.67 17.63 -19.52
N LYS A 431 -1.92 18.89 -19.16
CA LYS A 431 -2.83 19.77 -19.92
C LYS A 431 -2.39 20.00 -21.36
N ARG A 432 -1.08 20.18 -21.61
CA ARG A 432 -0.54 20.39 -22.96
C ARG A 432 -0.58 19.13 -23.81
N SER A 433 -0.25 18.00 -23.18
CA SER A 433 -0.10 16.72 -23.87
C SER A 433 -1.43 16.00 -24.05
N PHE A 434 -2.34 16.13 -23.09
CA PHE A 434 -3.65 15.48 -23.07
C PHE A 434 -4.76 16.34 -23.69
N ASP A 435 -4.41 17.26 -24.59
CA ASP A 435 -5.40 17.98 -25.39
C ASP A 435 -5.69 17.19 -26.68
N LEU A 436 -6.76 16.40 -26.61
CA LEU A 436 -7.28 15.57 -27.70
C LEU A 436 -8.30 16.33 -28.59
N SER A 437 -8.52 17.64 -28.35
CA SER A 437 -9.52 18.44 -29.08
C SER A 437 -9.28 18.45 -30.59
N PRO A 438 -8.04 18.63 -31.10
CA PRO A 438 -7.78 18.65 -32.53
C PRO A 438 -8.10 17.30 -33.20
N ASP A 439 -7.72 16.19 -32.56
CA ASP A 439 -7.99 14.84 -33.08
C ASP A 439 -9.48 14.49 -33.00
N ALA A 440 -10.18 14.94 -31.96
CA ALA A 440 -11.64 14.79 -31.84
C ALA A 440 -12.38 15.56 -32.94
N GLN A 441 -11.91 16.77 -33.28
CA GLN A 441 -12.43 17.54 -34.42
C GLN A 441 -12.14 16.86 -35.76
N LEU A 442 -10.96 16.24 -35.91
CA LEU A 442 -10.64 15.43 -37.10
C LEU A 442 -11.64 14.28 -37.27
N ILE A 443 -11.92 13.53 -36.20
CA ILE A 443 -12.97 12.49 -36.22
C ILE A 443 -14.32 13.09 -36.58
N GLY A 444 -14.67 14.24 -35.98
CA GLY A 444 -15.93 14.93 -36.25
C GLY A 444 -16.11 15.35 -37.71
N ARG A 445 -15.04 15.80 -38.37
CA ARG A 445 -15.04 16.20 -39.79
C ARG A 445 -15.18 15.03 -40.76
N LEU A 446 -14.56 13.89 -40.44
CA LEU A 446 -14.49 12.73 -41.34
C LEU A 446 -15.58 11.68 -41.09
N THR A 447 -16.34 11.79 -39.99
CA THR A 447 -17.33 10.76 -39.61
C THR A 447 -18.67 11.37 -39.24
N LYS A 448 -19.76 10.68 -39.61
CA LYS A 448 -21.13 11.07 -39.25
C LYS A 448 -21.36 10.97 -37.74
N ALA A 449 -22.15 11.90 -37.19
CA ALA A 449 -22.53 11.90 -35.78
C ALA A 449 -23.19 10.57 -35.37
N GLY A 450 -22.86 10.08 -34.17
CA GLY A 450 -23.41 8.84 -33.61
C GLY A 450 -22.91 7.54 -34.23
N ARG A 451 -22.17 7.57 -35.35
CA ARG A 451 -21.61 6.34 -35.95
C ARG A 451 -20.40 5.84 -35.15
N PRO A 452 -20.22 4.51 -35.00
CA PRO A 452 -19.04 3.96 -34.38
C PRO A 452 -17.77 4.32 -35.16
N VAL A 453 -16.70 4.60 -34.44
CA VAL A 453 -15.41 4.99 -35.02
C VAL A 453 -14.31 4.04 -34.56
N ALA A 454 -13.52 3.57 -35.51
CA ALA A 454 -12.37 2.70 -35.26
C ALA A 454 -11.14 3.54 -34.94
N VAL A 455 -10.64 3.42 -33.71
CA VAL A 455 -9.43 4.11 -33.25
C VAL A 455 -8.43 3.05 -32.77
N ILE A 456 -7.19 3.14 -33.22
CA ILE A 456 -6.08 2.29 -32.81
C ILE A 456 -5.02 3.19 -32.18
N GLY A 457 -5.00 3.26 -30.85
CA GLY A 457 -4.04 4.09 -30.14
C GLY A 457 -4.29 4.20 -28.65
N SER A 458 -3.37 4.89 -27.99
CA SER A 458 -3.46 5.26 -26.57
C SER A 458 -4.66 6.17 -26.34
N PHE A 459 -5.35 6.03 -25.20
CA PHE A 459 -6.51 6.88 -24.83
C PHE A 459 -7.69 6.88 -25.82
N GLU A 460 -7.89 5.77 -26.55
CA GLU A 460 -8.99 5.57 -27.51
C GLU A 460 -10.35 6.02 -26.97
N LEU A 461 -10.74 5.56 -25.77
CA LEU A 461 -12.04 5.90 -25.18
C LEU A 461 -12.19 7.39 -24.85
N ALA A 462 -11.11 8.05 -24.42
CA ALA A 462 -11.13 9.47 -24.12
C ALA A 462 -11.32 10.30 -25.40
N LEU A 463 -10.60 9.93 -26.48
CA LEU A 463 -10.72 10.56 -27.79
C LEU A 463 -12.13 10.40 -28.37
N LEU A 464 -12.66 9.17 -28.35
CA LEU A 464 -14.01 8.86 -28.84
C LEU A 464 -15.09 9.61 -28.07
N ARG A 465 -14.96 9.72 -26.74
CA ARG A 465 -15.88 10.51 -25.91
C ARG A 465 -15.85 11.98 -26.28
N GLN A 466 -14.66 12.56 -26.46
CA GLN A 466 -14.52 13.96 -26.84
C GLN A 466 -15.08 14.22 -28.25
N ALA A 467 -14.95 13.26 -29.17
CA ALA A 467 -15.56 13.30 -30.49
C ALA A 467 -17.07 13.00 -30.49
N ARG A 468 -17.65 12.58 -29.35
CA ARG A 468 -19.03 12.10 -29.21
C ARG A 468 -19.32 10.97 -30.21
N ARG A 469 -18.50 9.93 -30.19
CA ARG A 469 -18.63 8.73 -31.04
C ARG A 469 -18.56 7.46 -30.17
N PRO A 470 -19.38 6.43 -30.45
CA PRO A 470 -19.17 5.12 -29.86
C PRO A 470 -17.93 4.44 -30.43
N ALA A 471 -17.34 3.51 -29.67
CA ALA A 471 -16.24 2.69 -30.15
C ALA A 471 -16.73 1.71 -31.22
N PHE A 472 -15.98 1.59 -32.31
CA PHE A 472 -16.23 0.55 -33.31
C PHE A 472 -15.87 -0.83 -32.76
N PHE A 473 -14.71 -0.98 -32.12
CA PHE A 473 -14.22 -2.28 -31.67
C PHE A 473 -14.94 -2.81 -30.43
N LYS A 474 -15.37 -4.07 -30.48
CA LYS A 474 -15.94 -4.78 -29.32
C LYS A 474 -14.99 -4.84 -28.12
N HIS A 475 -13.69 -4.91 -28.39
CA HIS A 475 -12.64 -5.07 -27.37
C HIS A 475 -12.00 -3.76 -26.91
N ALA A 476 -12.59 -2.59 -27.25
CA ALA A 476 -12.03 -1.29 -26.87
C ALA A 476 -11.83 -1.13 -25.34
N PRO A 477 -10.77 -0.42 -24.89
CA PRO A 477 -9.64 0.04 -25.70
C PRO A 477 -8.77 -1.13 -26.19
N LEU A 478 -8.30 -1.05 -27.45
CA LEU A 478 -7.43 -2.07 -28.03
C LEU A 478 -6.00 -2.02 -27.49
N MET A 479 -5.51 -0.81 -27.22
CA MET A 479 -4.17 -0.56 -26.71
C MET A 479 -4.20 -0.18 -25.24
N ARG A 480 -3.12 -0.50 -24.54
CA ARG A 480 -2.87 0.07 -23.21
C ARG A 480 -2.54 1.55 -23.35
N SER A 481 -3.17 2.38 -22.52
CA SER A 481 -2.92 3.81 -22.51
C SER A 481 -1.46 4.11 -22.16
N ALA A 482 -0.83 4.96 -22.95
CA ALA A 482 0.55 5.43 -22.77
C ALA A 482 0.69 6.90 -23.18
N ILE A 483 1.72 7.60 -22.70
CA ILE A 483 2.00 9.01 -23.01
C ILE A 483 2.03 9.22 -24.53
N LEU A 484 1.21 10.14 -25.03
CA LEU A 484 1.01 10.37 -26.47
C LEU A 484 2.29 10.88 -27.18
N HIS A 485 3.14 11.61 -26.46
CA HIS A 485 4.40 12.15 -26.98
C HIS A 485 5.63 11.26 -26.73
N ALA A 486 5.49 10.18 -25.95
CA ALA A 486 6.61 9.31 -25.67
C ALA A 486 6.88 8.37 -26.86
N ALA A 487 8.15 7.97 -27.01
CA ALA A 487 8.53 6.93 -27.97
C ALA A 487 8.05 5.53 -27.53
N THR A 488 7.65 5.38 -26.26
CA THR A 488 7.10 4.14 -25.72
C THR A 488 5.65 3.95 -26.15
N VAL A 489 5.27 2.70 -26.37
CA VAL A 489 3.88 2.32 -26.62
C VAL A 489 3.49 1.22 -25.64
N GLY A 490 2.27 1.29 -25.10
CA GLY A 490 1.82 0.35 -24.06
C GLY A 490 1.59 -1.09 -24.55
N GLY A 491 1.57 -1.29 -25.87
CA GLY A 491 1.22 -2.57 -26.51
C GLY A 491 -0.29 -2.80 -26.57
N LEU A 492 -0.70 -3.95 -27.13
CA LEU A 492 -2.10 -4.37 -27.17
C LEU A 492 -2.57 -4.83 -25.79
N ARG A 493 -3.82 -4.52 -25.47
CA ARG A 493 -4.52 -5.09 -24.31
C ARG A 493 -5.06 -6.49 -24.59
N LEU A 494 -5.23 -6.84 -25.86
CA LEU A 494 -5.73 -8.16 -26.29
C LEU A 494 -4.74 -9.23 -25.84
N LYS A 495 -5.18 -10.15 -24.98
CA LYS A 495 -4.31 -11.17 -24.38
C LYS A 495 -4.37 -12.48 -25.15
N LYS A 496 -5.43 -12.68 -25.94
CA LYS A 496 -5.65 -13.91 -26.68
C LYS A 496 -5.59 -13.67 -28.18
N LYS A 497 -5.13 -14.67 -28.91
CA LYS A 497 -5.16 -14.69 -30.37
C LYS A 497 -6.59 -14.50 -30.91
N ASP A 498 -7.57 -15.15 -30.30
CA ASP A 498 -8.97 -15.05 -30.72
C ASP A 498 -9.52 -13.62 -30.59
N GLU A 499 -9.13 -12.87 -29.56
CA GLU A 499 -9.54 -11.47 -29.39
C GLU A 499 -8.97 -10.58 -30.51
N LEU A 500 -7.74 -10.86 -30.97
CA LEU A 500 -7.14 -10.17 -32.12
C LEU A 500 -7.83 -10.54 -33.43
N LEU A 501 -8.13 -11.83 -33.63
CA LEU A 501 -8.86 -12.30 -34.80
C LEU A 501 -10.27 -11.72 -34.85
N ASP A 502 -10.97 -11.62 -33.72
CA ASP A 502 -12.29 -10.97 -33.62
C ASP A 502 -12.21 -9.51 -34.08
N VAL A 503 -11.17 -8.77 -33.68
CA VAL A 503 -10.95 -7.38 -34.10
C VAL A 503 -10.70 -7.29 -35.62
N MET A 504 -9.87 -8.18 -36.17
CA MET A 504 -9.59 -8.21 -37.62
C MET A 504 -10.84 -8.58 -38.42
N ASN A 505 -11.54 -9.64 -38.01
CA ASN A 505 -12.79 -10.09 -38.62
C ASN A 505 -13.85 -8.99 -38.58
N GLN A 506 -13.93 -8.23 -37.50
CA GLN A 506 -14.85 -7.09 -37.39
C GLN A 506 -14.54 -6.01 -38.43
N MET A 507 -13.25 -5.68 -38.65
CA MET A 507 -12.83 -4.72 -39.69
C MET A 507 -13.00 -5.22 -41.12
N GLU A 508 -13.02 -6.53 -41.33
CA GLU A 508 -13.24 -7.14 -42.64
C GLU A 508 -14.71 -7.25 -42.99
N GLN A 509 -15.54 -7.71 -42.04
CA GLN A 509 -16.98 -7.90 -42.24
C GLN A 509 -17.75 -6.58 -42.32
N VAL A 510 -17.36 -5.58 -41.54
CA VAL A 510 -18.00 -4.26 -41.52
C VAL A 510 -16.91 -3.19 -41.66
N PRO A 511 -16.33 -3.01 -42.86
CA PRO A 511 -15.17 -2.14 -43.03
C PRO A 511 -15.52 -0.68 -42.67
N PRO A 512 -14.92 -0.09 -41.61
CA PRO A 512 -15.11 1.32 -41.34
C PRO A 512 -14.57 2.15 -42.52
N GLU A 513 -15.25 3.24 -42.87
CA GLU A 513 -14.80 4.13 -43.94
C GLU A 513 -13.43 4.75 -43.63
N HIS A 514 -13.25 5.10 -42.35
CA HIS A 514 -12.03 5.67 -41.80
C HIS A 514 -11.60 4.92 -40.54
N ILE A 515 -10.30 4.68 -40.40
CA ILE A 515 -9.67 4.27 -39.14
C ILE A 515 -8.71 5.37 -38.67
N PHE A 516 -8.62 5.58 -37.37
CA PHE A 516 -7.75 6.60 -36.78
C PHE A 516 -6.62 5.92 -36.03
N ILE A 517 -5.39 6.09 -36.49
CA ILE A 517 -4.21 5.41 -35.94
C ILE A 517 -3.31 6.45 -35.28
N GLU A 518 -2.86 6.18 -34.05
CA GLU A 518 -1.92 7.06 -33.36
C GLU A 518 -0.60 7.16 -34.15
N ASN A 519 -0.15 8.40 -34.42
CA ASN A 519 0.98 8.71 -35.30
C ASN A 519 2.25 7.95 -34.91
N LYS A 520 2.51 7.82 -33.60
CA LYS A 520 3.71 7.14 -33.09
C LYS A 520 3.77 5.66 -33.49
N LEU A 521 2.62 4.99 -33.64
CA LEU A 521 2.55 3.58 -34.04
C LEU A 521 3.01 3.36 -35.47
N LEU A 522 2.80 4.37 -36.33
CA LEU A 522 3.16 4.29 -37.74
C LEU A 522 4.67 4.37 -37.96
N GLY A 523 5.40 4.98 -37.03
CA GLY A 523 6.86 5.20 -37.10
C GLY A 523 7.70 4.26 -36.24
N LEU A 524 7.12 3.21 -35.64
CA LEU A 524 7.89 2.28 -34.79
C LEU A 524 8.89 1.45 -35.63
N PRO A 525 10.11 1.23 -35.12
CA PRO A 525 11.11 0.41 -35.80
C PRO A 525 10.66 -1.06 -35.88
N PRO A 526 11.08 -1.82 -36.90
CA PRO A 526 10.73 -3.24 -37.07
C PRO A 526 10.96 -4.10 -35.82
N ASP A 527 12.05 -3.85 -35.09
CA ASP A 527 12.41 -4.60 -33.88
C ASP A 527 11.38 -4.45 -32.75
N PHE A 528 10.66 -3.33 -32.70
CA PHE A 528 9.61 -3.13 -31.71
C PHE A 528 8.49 -4.17 -31.82
N TYR A 529 8.22 -4.63 -33.04
CA TYR A 529 7.18 -5.60 -33.33
C TYR A 529 7.53 -7.02 -32.88
N GLN A 530 8.81 -7.33 -32.66
CA GLN A 530 9.23 -8.64 -32.15
C GLN A 530 8.64 -8.93 -30.76
N GLY A 531 8.50 -7.90 -29.92
CA GLY A 531 7.85 -8.00 -28.61
C GLY A 531 6.33 -7.83 -28.62
N THR A 532 5.73 -7.43 -29.75
CA THR A 532 4.31 -7.06 -29.86
C THR A 532 3.68 -7.55 -31.17
N SER A 533 3.87 -8.83 -31.50
CA SER A 533 3.44 -9.42 -32.78
C SER A 533 1.98 -9.16 -33.13
N GLY A 534 1.07 -9.15 -32.14
CA GLY A 534 -0.34 -8.81 -32.37
C GLY A 534 -0.56 -7.38 -32.88
N LEU A 535 0.21 -6.40 -32.38
CA LEU A 535 0.14 -5.02 -32.83
C LEU A 535 0.66 -4.91 -34.28
N ALA A 536 1.74 -5.63 -34.57
CA ALA A 536 2.32 -5.71 -35.91
C ALA A 536 1.31 -6.22 -36.94
N ILE A 537 0.60 -7.30 -36.61
CA ILE A 537 -0.45 -7.90 -37.45
C ILE A 537 -1.57 -6.89 -37.67
N LEU A 538 -2.06 -6.24 -36.61
CA LEU A 538 -3.14 -5.25 -36.71
C LEU A 538 -2.75 -4.04 -37.59
N LEU A 539 -1.54 -3.50 -37.42
CA LEU A 539 -1.06 -2.37 -38.21
C LEU A 539 -0.73 -2.76 -39.65
N SER A 540 -0.25 -3.99 -39.89
CA SER A 540 -0.05 -4.52 -41.25
C SER A 540 -1.39 -4.65 -41.97
N PHE A 541 -2.42 -5.18 -41.30
CA PHE A 541 -3.77 -5.22 -41.85
C PHE A 541 -4.28 -3.82 -42.20
N ALA A 542 -4.14 -2.87 -41.28
CA ALA A 542 -4.52 -1.47 -41.53
C ALA A 542 -3.80 -0.87 -42.75
N ARG A 543 -2.49 -1.08 -42.88
CA ARG A 543 -1.69 -0.57 -44.02
C ARG A 543 -2.07 -1.21 -45.37
N ASN A 544 -2.46 -2.48 -45.37
CA ASN A 544 -2.81 -3.19 -46.60
C ASN A 544 -4.21 -2.84 -47.11
N HIS A 545 -5.10 -2.37 -46.23
CA HIS A 545 -6.50 -2.10 -46.57
C HIS A 545 -6.88 -0.62 -46.54
N TYR A 546 -6.05 0.24 -45.98
CA TYR A 546 -6.33 1.66 -45.81
C TYR A 546 -5.12 2.50 -46.25
N GLN A 547 -5.39 3.71 -46.71
CA GLN A 547 -4.37 4.70 -47.10
C GLN A 547 -4.49 5.98 -46.26
N PRO A 548 -3.39 6.69 -45.98
CA PRO A 548 -3.45 7.96 -45.25
C PRO A 548 -4.35 8.98 -45.95
N ALA A 549 -5.24 9.63 -45.19
CA ALA A 549 -6.21 10.59 -45.72
C ALA A 549 -6.08 11.98 -45.08
N ALA A 550 -5.86 12.05 -43.77
CA ALA A 550 -5.67 13.30 -43.06
C ALA A 550 -4.87 13.09 -41.78
N GLN A 551 -4.25 14.15 -41.26
CA GLN A 551 -3.44 14.10 -40.05
C GLN A 551 -3.97 15.09 -39.00
N GLY A 552 -4.09 14.60 -37.77
CA GLY A 552 -4.38 15.37 -36.57
C GLY A 552 -3.11 15.63 -35.76
N LYS A 553 -3.28 16.02 -34.49
CA LYS A 553 -2.15 16.30 -33.60
C LYS A 553 -1.44 15.00 -33.22
N TYR A 554 -2.21 13.99 -32.80
CA TYR A 554 -1.69 12.69 -32.38
C TYR A 554 -2.13 11.53 -33.25
N PHE A 555 -3.21 11.69 -34.01
CA PHE A 555 -3.80 10.61 -34.80
C PHE A 555 -3.80 10.95 -36.29
N SER A 556 -3.58 9.95 -37.12
CA SER A 556 -3.77 10.02 -38.57
C SER A 556 -5.05 9.28 -38.92
N ALA A 557 -5.89 9.91 -39.74
CA ALA A 557 -7.04 9.25 -40.35
C ALA A 557 -6.59 8.51 -41.62
N TRP A 558 -7.00 7.26 -41.74
CA TRP A 558 -6.72 6.40 -42.87
C TRP A 558 -8.04 5.95 -43.49
N GLN A 559 -8.19 6.16 -44.80
CA GLN A 559 -9.40 5.85 -45.55
C GLN A 559 -9.29 4.48 -46.21
N ARG A 560 -10.38 3.72 -46.25
CA ARG A 560 -10.43 2.40 -46.88
C ARG A 560 -10.07 2.51 -48.38
N VAL A 561 -9.14 1.67 -48.84
CA VAL A 561 -8.85 1.50 -50.27
C VAL A 561 -9.99 0.70 -50.90
N LYS A 562 -10.56 1.23 -51.98
CA LYS A 562 -11.69 0.62 -52.69
C LYS A 562 -11.27 -0.60 -53.50
#